data_AF-A0A2V5TUI5-F1
#
_entry.id   AF-A0A2V5TUI5-F1
#
_cell.length_a   1.000
_cell.length_b   1.000
_cell.length_c   1.000
_cell.angle_alpha   90.00
_cell.angle_beta   90.00
_cell.angle_gamma   90.00
#
_symmetry.space_group_name_H-M   'P 1'
#
loop_
_entity.id
_entity.type
_entity.pdbx_description
1 polymer ?
#
loop_
_entity_poly.entity_id
_entity_poly.type
_entity_poly.pdbx_seq_one_letter_code
_entity_poly.pdbx_strand_id
1 'polypeptide(L)'
;MNGKTGDRVRLKEAAVHRGERGIVERSHRGRLLVRLEKGGRLIELTPHQVTNFSLAARKAWESMPDRRVGRPKGSRVCDRLSVTLRIDRDLWKDFRAMESDGRIQDRTTLVNALLRKKLAELKSKKAGANA
;
A
#
# COMPACT_ATOMS: atom_id res chain seq x y z
N MET A 1 -12.72 18.65 12.76
CA MET A 1 -11.41 17.96 12.76
C MET A 1 -10.36 18.95 13.19
N ASN A 2 -9.71 18.75 14.34
CA ASN A 2 -8.77 19.74 14.88
C ASN A 2 -7.34 19.28 14.56
N GLY A 3 -6.71 19.93 13.58
CA GLY A 3 -5.27 19.81 13.39
C GLY A 3 -4.56 20.45 14.58
N LYS A 4 -3.56 19.76 15.15
CA LYS A 4 -2.72 20.31 16.21
C LYS A 4 -1.59 21.11 15.59
N THR A 5 -1.09 22.12 16.30
CA THR A 5 0.15 22.80 15.93
C THR A 5 1.28 21.78 15.78
N GLY A 6 2.07 21.90 14.72
CA GLY A 6 3.12 20.96 14.34
C GLY A 6 2.66 19.82 13.42
N ASP A 7 1.36 19.67 13.14
CA ASP A 7 0.87 18.63 12.24
C ASP A 7 1.29 18.87 10.78
N ARG A 8 1.77 17.82 10.12
CA ARG A 8 2.03 17.84 8.68
C ARG A 8 0.74 17.63 7.91
N VAL A 9 0.47 18.54 6.99
CA VAL A 9 -0.73 18.55 6.16
C VAL A 9 -0.37 18.64 4.68
N ARG A 10 -1.21 18.03 3.84
CA ARG A 10 -1.21 18.23 2.39
C ARG A 10 -2.47 18.97 2.00
N LEU A 11 -2.33 19.99 1.15
CA LEU A 11 -3.45 20.74 0.62
C LEU A 11 -4.17 19.92 -0.44
N LYS A 12 -5.50 19.82 -0.33
CA LYS A 12 -6.37 19.12 -1.30
C LYS A 12 -6.61 19.99 -2.53
N GLU A 13 -7.30 19.41 -3.51
CA GLU A 13 -7.52 20.03 -4.83
C GLU A 13 -8.36 21.30 -4.78
N ALA A 14 -9.24 21.42 -3.78
CA ALA A 14 -10.06 22.61 -3.55
C ALA A 14 -9.31 23.76 -2.86
N ALA A 15 -7.98 23.69 -2.72
CA ALA A 15 -7.15 24.73 -2.11
C ALA A 15 -6.27 25.43 -3.16
N VAL A 16 -6.00 26.73 -2.93
CA VAL A 16 -5.22 27.61 -3.82
C VAL A 16 -3.84 27.03 -4.18
N HIS A 17 -3.24 26.26 -3.26
CA HIS A 17 -1.92 25.64 -3.41
C HIS A 17 -2.03 24.11 -3.42
N ARG A 18 -2.79 23.58 -4.40
CA ARG A 18 -3.09 22.15 -4.54
C ARG A 18 -1.83 21.27 -4.47
N GLY A 19 -1.88 20.24 -3.64
CA GLY A 19 -0.84 19.21 -3.57
C GLY A 19 0.40 19.61 -2.78
N GLU A 20 0.54 20.88 -2.42
CA GLU A 20 1.64 21.36 -1.57
C GLU A 20 1.53 20.82 -0.15
N ARG A 21 2.68 20.75 0.52
CA ARG A 21 2.82 20.30 1.90
C ARG A 21 3.11 21.50 2.80
N GLY A 22 2.61 21.41 4.02
CA GLY A 22 2.83 22.44 5.02
C GLY A 22 2.71 21.89 6.43
N ILE A 23 3.01 22.76 7.38
CA ILE A 23 2.93 22.50 8.81
C ILE A 23 1.89 23.44 9.41
N VAL A 24 0.99 22.91 10.23
CA VAL A 24 0.03 23.73 10.99
C VAL A 24 0.81 24.51 12.05
N GLU A 25 0.84 25.84 11.97
CA GLU A 25 1.43 26.68 13.02
C GLU A 25 0.42 26.99 14.12
N ARG A 26 -0.83 27.27 13.74
CA ARG A 26 -1.89 27.61 14.69
C ARG A 26 -3.21 27.06 14.21
N SER A 27 -4.03 26.59 15.15
CA SER A 27 -5.45 26.34 14.91
C SER A 27 -6.27 27.29 15.79
N HIS A 28 -7.18 28.04 15.19
CA HIS A 28 -8.07 28.93 15.91
C HIS A 28 -9.45 28.95 15.26
N ARG A 29 -10.53 28.92 16.06
CA ARG A 29 -11.93 29.00 15.62
C ARG A 29 -12.28 28.09 14.42
N GLY A 30 -11.74 26.88 14.39
CA GLY A 30 -12.02 25.90 13.33
C GLY A 30 -11.28 26.14 12.01
N ARG A 31 -10.33 27.09 11.96
CA ARG A 31 -9.42 27.32 10.84
C ARG A 31 -7.99 26.93 11.22
N LEU A 32 -7.20 26.62 10.20
CA LEU A 32 -5.81 26.18 10.30
C LEU A 32 -4.92 27.19 9.59
N LEU A 33 -3.98 27.77 10.31
CA LEU A 33 -2.89 28.55 9.73
C LEU A 33 -1.76 27.58 9.40
N VAL A 34 -1.51 27.38 8.11
CA VAL A 34 -0.54 26.42 7.59
C VAL A 34 0.61 27.18 6.96
N ARG A 35 1.83 26.90 7.41
CA ARG A 35 3.05 27.35 6.75
C ARG A 35 3.41 26.36 5.64
N LEU A 36 3.39 26.81 4.40
CA LEU A 36 3.83 26.01 3.26
C LEU A 36 5.33 25.75 3.33
N GLU A 37 5.74 24.51 3.06
CA GLU A 37 7.18 24.16 2.98
C GLU A 37 7.84 24.87 1.78
N LYS A 38 7.08 25.03 0.69
CA LYS A 38 7.55 25.72 -0.51
C LYS A 38 7.27 27.23 -0.36
N GLY A 39 8.32 27.98 -0.02
CA GLY A 39 8.27 29.45 0.04
C GLY A 39 7.80 30.04 1.37
N GLY A 40 7.57 29.23 2.42
CA GLY A 40 7.36 29.70 3.79
C GLY A 40 6.11 30.54 4.03
N ARG A 41 5.21 30.65 3.06
CA ARG A 41 4.00 31.46 3.15
C ARG A 41 3.01 30.85 4.13
N LEU A 42 2.36 31.72 4.91
CA LEU A 42 1.28 31.35 5.82
C LEU A 42 -0.06 31.50 5.13
N ILE A 43 -0.86 30.43 5.15
CA ILE A 43 -2.18 30.40 4.51
C ILE A 43 -3.20 29.91 5.52
N GLU A 44 -4.32 30.62 5.59
CA GLU A 44 -5.47 30.19 6.37
C GLU A 44 -6.34 29.24 5.55
N LEU A 45 -6.58 28.04 6.10
CA LEU A 45 -7.34 26.98 5.44
C LEU A 45 -8.38 26.38 6.39
N THR A 46 -9.43 25.81 5.81
CA THR A 46 -10.40 25.00 6.56
C THR A 46 -9.93 23.54 6.63
N PRO A 47 -10.33 22.77 7.67
CA PRO A 47 -9.98 21.35 7.80
C PRO A 47 -10.39 20.48 6.59
N HIS A 48 -11.41 20.88 5.84
CA HIS A 48 -11.87 20.14 4.66
C HIS A 48 -10.90 20.25 3.49
N GLN A 49 -10.16 21.35 3.40
CA GLN A 49 -9.21 21.67 2.32
C GLN A 49 -7.83 21.03 2.55
N VAL A 50 -7.63 20.32 3.66
CA VAL A 50 -6.35 19.69 3.99
C VAL A 50 -6.49 18.22 4.37
N THR A 51 -5.46 17.45 4.07
CA THR A 51 -5.27 16.08 4.52
C THR A 51 -4.20 16.07 5.59
N ASN A 52 -4.55 15.76 6.83
CA ASN A 52 -3.63 15.79 7.97
C ASN A 52 -3.01 14.41 8.20
N PHE A 53 -1.73 14.28 7.87
CA PHE A 53 -0.99 13.02 8.00
C PHE A 53 -0.67 12.69 9.46
N SER A 54 -0.32 13.69 10.25
CA SER A 54 -0.03 13.50 11.68
C SER A 54 -1.26 13.04 12.45
N LEU A 55 -2.44 13.57 12.12
CA LEU A 55 -3.71 13.11 12.69
C LEU A 55 -4.07 11.70 12.24
N ALA A 56 -3.87 11.36 10.96
CA ALA A 56 -4.08 10.01 10.46
C ALA A 56 -3.17 9.00 11.17
N ALA A 57 -1.89 9.35 11.37
CA ALA A 57 -0.95 8.55 12.14
C ALA A 57 -1.42 8.40 13.59
N ARG A 58 -1.74 9.49 14.30
CA ARG A 58 -2.23 9.41 15.70
C ARG A 58 -3.47 8.53 15.84
N LYS A 59 -4.45 8.66 14.93
CA LYS A 59 -5.62 7.78 14.92
C LYS A 59 -5.23 6.32 14.70
N ALA A 60 -4.25 6.05 13.85
CA ALA A 60 -3.73 4.70 13.66
C ALA A 60 -2.99 4.18 14.91
N TRP A 61 -2.25 5.02 15.63
CA TRP A 61 -1.60 4.65 16.89
C TRP A 61 -2.61 4.47 18.04
N GLU A 62 -3.58 5.36 18.19
CA GLU A 62 -4.63 5.31 19.23
C GLU A 62 -5.56 4.12 19.05
N SER A 63 -5.93 3.79 17.81
CA SER A 63 -6.75 2.61 17.53
C SER A 63 -5.97 1.31 17.64
N MET A 64 -4.63 1.36 17.83
CA MET A 64 -3.68 0.23 17.81
C MET A 64 -4.27 -0.96 17.04
N PRO A 65 -4.60 -0.82 15.74
CA PRO A 65 -5.16 -1.92 15.01
C PRO A 65 -4.10 -3.00 15.09
N ASP A 66 -4.50 -4.19 15.55
CA ASP A 66 -3.62 -5.34 15.73
C ASP A 66 -3.26 -5.91 14.35
N ARG A 67 -2.75 -5.02 13.50
CA ARG A 67 -2.50 -5.13 12.07
C ARG A 67 -1.19 -4.41 11.88
N ARG A 68 -0.08 -5.14 12.00
CA ARG A 68 1.18 -4.74 11.35
C ARG A 68 0.86 -4.67 9.86
N VAL A 69 0.53 -3.48 9.35
CA VAL A 69 0.18 -3.24 7.95
C VAL A 69 -0.83 -4.26 7.36
N GLY A 70 -2.12 -4.12 7.73
CA GLY A 70 -3.23 -4.53 6.86
C GLY A 70 -3.95 -5.87 7.10
N ARG A 71 -3.56 -6.73 8.06
CA ARG A 71 -4.37 -7.93 8.42
C ARG A 71 -4.40 -8.19 9.92
N PRO A 72 -5.53 -8.67 10.50
CA PRO A 72 -5.65 -8.94 11.94
C PRO A 72 -4.64 -9.98 12.43
N LYS A 73 -4.05 -9.72 13.59
CA LYS A 73 -3.22 -10.64 14.35
C LYS A 73 -4.07 -11.84 14.79
N GLY A 74 -3.49 -13.03 14.71
CA GLY A 74 -4.19 -14.28 15.00
C GLY A 74 -4.62 -15.09 13.79
N SER A 75 -4.42 -14.60 12.54
CA SER A 75 -4.41 -15.49 11.39
C SER A 75 -3.13 -16.35 11.44
N ARG A 76 -3.18 -17.44 12.19
CA ARG A 76 -2.11 -18.45 12.39
C ARG A 76 -1.74 -19.23 11.13
N VAL A 77 -2.03 -18.70 9.95
CA VAL A 77 -1.83 -19.33 8.65
C VAL A 77 -1.32 -18.26 7.68
N CYS A 78 -0.10 -17.79 7.90
CA CYS A 78 0.73 -17.40 6.76
C CYS A 78 1.39 -18.69 6.29
N ASP A 79 0.62 -19.58 5.64
CA ASP A 79 1.10 -20.81 4.98
C ASP A 79 1.96 -20.50 3.74
N ARG A 80 2.63 -19.36 3.75
CA ARG A 80 3.43 -18.86 2.66
C ARG A 80 4.84 -18.68 3.20
N LEU A 81 5.69 -19.65 2.87
CA LEU A 81 7.12 -19.48 2.94
C LEU A 81 7.52 -18.45 1.88
N SER A 82 8.21 -17.38 2.28
CA SER A 82 8.77 -16.42 1.34
C SER A 82 9.94 -17.07 0.63
N VAL A 83 9.77 -17.36 -0.66
CA VAL A 83 10.81 -17.96 -1.52
C VAL A 83 11.14 -16.98 -2.63
N THR A 84 12.43 -16.82 -2.93
CA THR A 84 12.89 -16.03 -4.08
C THR A 84 13.08 -16.95 -5.28
N LEU A 85 12.30 -16.75 -6.34
CA LEU A 85 12.43 -17.44 -7.63
C LEU A 85 12.99 -16.47 -8.67
N ARG A 86 13.94 -16.93 -9.49
CA ARG A 86 14.40 -16.19 -10.68
C ARG A 86 13.71 -16.75 -11.91
N ILE A 87 13.05 -15.87 -12.68
CA ILE A 87 12.39 -16.18 -13.95
C ILE A 87 13.12 -15.38 -15.03
N ASP A 88 13.26 -15.97 -16.21
CA ASP A 88 13.81 -15.28 -17.37
C ASP A 88 13.05 -13.96 -17.67
N ARG A 89 13.80 -12.94 -18.11
CA ARG A 89 13.26 -11.60 -18.31
C ARG A 89 12.18 -11.58 -19.39
N ASP A 90 12.43 -12.23 -20.53
CA ASP A 90 11.55 -12.14 -21.68
C ASP A 90 10.31 -13.01 -21.44
N LEU A 91 10.49 -14.18 -20.83
CA LEU A 91 9.37 -14.99 -20.33
C LEU A 91 8.46 -14.20 -19.37
N TRP A 92 9.05 -13.39 -18.47
CA TRP A 92 8.27 -12.57 -17.56
C TRP A 92 7.52 -11.42 -18.25
N LYS A 93 8.11 -10.84 -19.31
CA LYS A 93 7.42 -9.84 -20.14
C LYS A 93 6.21 -10.44 -20.84
N ASP A 94 6.35 -11.64 -21.39
CA ASP A 94 5.26 -12.33 -22.07
C ASP A 94 4.10 -12.61 -21.11
N PHE A 95 4.39 -13.10 -19.90
CA PHE A 95 3.35 -13.24 -18.87
C PHE A 95 2.66 -11.93 -18.52
N ARG A 96 3.41 -10.82 -18.46
CA ARG A 96 2.83 -9.50 -18.20
C ARG A 96 1.93 -9.04 -19.35
N ALA A 97 2.34 -9.27 -20.61
CA ALA A 97 1.53 -8.95 -21.76
C ALA A 97 0.23 -9.76 -21.77
N MET A 98 0.31 -11.08 -21.53
CA MET A 98 -0.86 -11.95 -21.46
C MET A 98 -1.83 -11.58 -20.33
N GLU A 99 -1.34 -11.10 -19.19
CA GLU A 99 -2.18 -10.59 -18.10
C GLU A 99 -2.90 -9.29 -18.52
N SER A 100 -2.17 -8.37 -19.16
CA SER A 100 -2.73 -7.12 -19.69
C SER A 100 -3.80 -7.37 -20.75
N ASP A 101 -3.61 -8.39 -21.58
CA ASP A 101 -4.55 -8.79 -22.64
C ASP A 101 -5.71 -9.66 -22.11
N GLY A 102 -5.77 -9.93 -20.79
CA GLY A 102 -6.82 -10.72 -20.15
C GLY A 102 -6.79 -12.22 -20.44
N ARG A 103 -5.73 -12.72 -21.08
CA ARG A 103 -5.54 -14.15 -21.38
C ARG A 103 -5.22 -14.96 -20.12
N ILE A 104 -4.62 -14.32 -19.13
CA ILE A 104 -4.40 -14.87 -17.79
C ILE A 104 -4.93 -13.89 -16.75
N GLN A 105 -5.59 -14.40 -15.72
CA GLN A 105 -6.23 -13.56 -14.70
C GLN A 105 -5.22 -12.93 -13.73
N ASP A 106 -4.25 -13.74 -13.27
CA ASP A 106 -3.18 -13.30 -12.37
C ASP A 106 -1.97 -14.23 -12.53
N ARG A 107 -0.79 -13.62 -12.69
CA ARG A 107 0.49 -14.35 -12.82
C ARG A 107 0.80 -15.24 -11.63
N THR A 108 0.42 -14.84 -10.41
CA THR A 108 0.69 -15.64 -9.20
C THR A 108 -0.05 -16.98 -9.24
N THR A 109 -1.33 -16.93 -9.62
CA THR A 109 -2.20 -18.09 -9.75
C THR A 109 -1.68 -19.05 -10.82
N LEU A 110 -1.23 -18.51 -11.96
CA LEU A 110 -0.64 -19.28 -13.05
C LEU A 110 0.64 -20.01 -12.60
N VAL A 111 1.59 -19.31 -11.98
CA VAL A 111 2.86 -19.91 -11.52
C VAL A 111 2.59 -21.01 -10.49
N ASN A 112 1.69 -20.78 -9.54
CA ASN A 112 1.32 -21.80 -8.55
C ASN A 112 0.68 -23.03 -9.20
N ALA A 113 -0.17 -22.85 -10.21
CA ALA A 113 -0.78 -23.95 -10.94
C ALA A 113 0.26 -24.77 -11.71
N LEU A 114 1.21 -24.11 -12.38
CA LEU A 114 2.32 -24.76 -13.09
C LEU A 114 3.19 -25.58 -12.13
N LEU A 115 3.56 -25.01 -10.98
CA LEU A 115 4.35 -25.71 -9.96
C LEU A 115 3.60 -26.93 -9.41
N ARG A 116 2.30 -26.82 -9.13
CA ARG A 116 1.46 -27.94 -8.66
C ARG A 116 1.38 -29.05 -9.70
N LYS A 117 1.13 -28.71 -10.97
CA LYS A 117 1.09 -29.67 -12.08
C LYS A 117 2.42 -30.41 -12.18
N LYS A 118 3.54 -29.67 -12.15
CA LYS A 118 4.86 -30.30 -12.26
C LYS A 118 5.19 -31.19 -11.06
N LEU A 119 4.80 -30.77 -9.86
CA LEU A 119 4.96 -31.58 -8.66
C LEU A 119 4.17 -32.89 -8.76
N ALA A 120 2.94 -32.86 -9.29
CA ALA A 120 2.14 -34.07 -9.52
C ALA A 120 2.80 -35.03 -10.52
N GLU A 121 3.31 -34.51 -11.64
CA GLU A 121 4.07 -35.30 -12.63
C GLU A 121 5.31 -35.96 -12.02
N LEU A 122 6.06 -35.25 -11.17
CA LEU A 122 7.26 -35.79 -10.53
C LEU A 122 6.92 -36.87 -9.50
N LYS A 123 5.82 -36.70 -8.76
CA LYS A 123 5.33 -37.71 -7.81
C LYS A 123 4.90 -38.99 -8.52
N SER A 124 4.18 -38.88 -9.65
CA SER A 124 3.74 -40.06 -10.40
C SER A 124 4.91 -40.81 -11.06
N LYS A 125 5.91 -40.09 -11.58
CA LYS A 125 7.15 -40.71 -12.11
C LYS A 125 7.90 -41.50 -11.04
N LYS A 126 7.97 -41.00 -9.81
CA LYS A 126 8.64 -41.71 -8.71
C LYS A 126 7.87 -42.97 -8.27
N ALA A 127 6.55 -42.96 -8.36
CA ALA A 127 5.73 -44.14 -8.07
C ALA A 127 5.91 -45.26 -9.11
N GLY A 128 6.05 -44.92 -10.39
CA GLY A 128 6.30 -45.89 -11.47
C GLY A 128 7.76 -46.38 -11.59
N ALA A 129 8.72 -45.71 -10.94
CA ALA A 129 10.11 -46.16 -10.88
C ALA A 129 10.42 -47.08 -9.69
N ASN A 130 9.49 -47.18 -8.73
CA ASN A 130 9.57 -48.00 -7.52
C ASN A 130 8.55 -49.17 -7.53
N ALA A 131 7.88 -49.41 -8.67
CA ALA A 131 6.98 -50.53 -8.93
C ALA A 131 7.59 -51.42 -10.00
#